data_AF-A0A815CGX2-F1
#
_entry.id   AF-A0A815CGX2-F1
#
_cell.length_a   1.000
_cell.length_b   1.000
_cell.length_c   1.000
_cell.angle_alpha   90.00
_cell.angle_beta   90.00
_cell.angle_gamma   90.00
#
_symmetry.space_group_name_H-M   'P 1'
#
loop_
_entity.id
_entity.type
_entity.pdbx_description
1 polymer ?
#
loop_
_entity_poly.entity_id
_entity_poly.type
_entity_poly.pdbx_seq_one_letter_code
_entity_poly.pdbx_strand_id
1 'polypeptide(L)'
;MWKLALLLLIGLVNIPNTTPCVAIWNQCGGINFSGETTCCDSLTCTVLNPWYSQCLQGATDSTTTTTTTTTTTSNQGNSGCNSLYSQCNGENWSNPTCCIDSVCTYSNPYYSQCLPGSSTQSTTASTTESTTTPTPTTSTTSTTTTTTTTTQSTTSSPSTVNQNCVPQYQQCGGINYYGSTTCCDGSTCNYLNDYYYQCLPSGNPTSSSSSTSSSTASSSSSSSTQSNGDNGQPGVTTRYWDCCKASCGWPGKASVTNPVQSCQRDGVTPIDVNAASICNGGDSSMCNNQQPWSVNSTFSYGYAAAHIAGQGESDWCCACYLLTFTSGPVVGKKMIVQVTNTGGDLGNNHFDLQMPGGGVGIFNGCSSQFGTGNPGPWGAQYGGVSSISDCDNLPAVLKPGCYWRFQWFQNADNPTMTFKQVDCPLDLTVNTQCQRL
;
A
#
# COMPACT_ATOMS: atom_id res chain seq x y z
N MET A 1 4.75 -75.16 30.54
CA MET A 1 4.40 -74.13 31.53
C MET A 1 5.46 -73.06 31.40
N TRP A 2 5.26 -71.82 30.96
CA TRP A 2 4.12 -70.91 30.96
C TRP A 2 4.07 -70.07 29.67
N LYS A 3 2.87 -69.77 29.18
CA LYS A 3 2.58 -68.70 28.21
C LYS A 3 2.35 -67.41 29.00
N LEU A 4 3.07 -66.33 28.70
CA LEU A 4 2.65 -64.98 29.08
C LEU A 4 1.97 -64.34 27.85
N ALA A 5 0.65 -64.20 27.92
CA ALA A 5 -0.15 -63.43 26.98
C ALA A 5 -0.27 -62.00 27.51
N LEU A 6 0.21 -61.02 26.74
CA LEU A 6 0.00 -59.60 27.00
C LEU A 6 -1.36 -59.20 26.41
N LEU A 7 -2.37 -59.07 27.27
CA LEU A 7 -3.69 -58.53 26.93
C LEU A 7 -3.60 -57.01 26.85
N LEU A 8 -3.73 -56.46 25.64
CA LEU A 8 -3.92 -55.03 25.41
C LEU A 8 -5.43 -54.73 25.46
N LEU A 9 -5.90 -54.08 26.52
CA LEU A 9 -7.25 -53.51 26.57
C LEU A 9 -7.31 -52.27 25.65
N ILE A 10 -8.08 -52.35 24.57
CA ILE A 10 -8.49 -51.19 23.78
C ILE A 10 -9.74 -50.61 24.45
N GLY A 11 -9.60 -49.49 25.14
CA GLY A 11 -10.73 -48.70 25.62
C GLY A 11 -11.39 -47.96 24.46
N LEU A 12 -12.64 -48.31 24.15
CA LEU A 12 -13.51 -47.55 23.25
C LEU A 12 -13.93 -46.26 23.97
N VAL A 13 -13.35 -45.12 23.57
CA VAL A 13 -13.85 -43.80 23.95
C VAL A 13 -14.90 -43.38 22.94
N ASN A 14 -16.15 -43.23 23.39
CA ASN A 14 -17.22 -42.59 22.61
C ASN A 14 -16.86 -41.10 22.42
N ILE A 15 -16.44 -40.73 21.22
CA ILE A 15 -16.27 -39.33 20.82
C ILE A 15 -17.64 -38.86 20.31
N PRO A 16 -18.27 -37.84 20.90
CA PRO A 16 -19.50 -37.27 20.36
C PRO A 16 -19.21 -36.66 18.98
N ASN A 17 -19.97 -37.07 17.97
CA ASN A 17 -19.97 -36.45 16.64
C ASN A 17 -20.52 -35.03 16.76
N THR A 18 -19.66 -34.07 17.07
CA THR A 18 -19.94 -32.66 16.87
C THR A 18 -19.80 -32.37 15.38
N THR A 19 -20.90 -32.01 14.72
CA THR A 19 -20.84 -31.48 13.35
C THR A 19 -19.90 -30.27 13.36
N PRO A 20 -18.82 -30.26 12.57
CA PRO A 20 -17.88 -29.15 12.56
C PRO A 20 -18.60 -27.91 12.03
N CYS A 21 -18.59 -26.84 12.81
CA CYS A 21 -19.11 -25.54 12.43
C CYS A 21 -17.97 -24.53 12.40
N VAL A 22 -18.16 -23.45 11.65
CA VAL A 22 -17.17 -22.40 11.45
C VAL A 22 -17.32 -21.32 12.52
N ALA A 23 -16.30 -21.15 13.35
CA ALA A 23 -16.30 -20.14 14.40
C ALA A 23 -16.33 -18.72 13.81
N ILE A 24 -16.74 -17.74 14.62
CA ILE A 24 -16.81 -16.32 14.23
C ILE A 24 -15.48 -15.84 13.61
N TRP A 25 -15.58 -15.02 12.57
CA TRP A 25 -14.49 -14.49 11.75
C TRP A 25 -13.75 -15.50 10.87
N ASN A 26 -14.18 -16.76 10.82
CA ASN A 26 -13.61 -17.74 9.90
C ASN A 26 -14.37 -17.81 8.58
N GLN A 27 -13.67 -18.28 7.55
CA GLN A 27 -14.23 -18.40 6.21
C GLN A 27 -15.30 -19.50 6.20
N CYS A 28 -16.45 -19.16 5.65
CA CYS A 28 -17.59 -20.06 5.48
C CYS A 28 -18.10 -20.11 4.04
N GLY A 29 -17.40 -19.46 3.10
CA GLY A 29 -17.76 -19.46 1.68
C GLY A 29 -16.79 -18.68 0.81
N GLY A 30 -17.05 -18.69 -0.49
CA GLY A 30 -16.21 -18.07 -1.53
C GLY A 30 -16.02 -19.00 -2.74
N ILE A 31 -15.70 -18.43 -3.90
CA ILE A 31 -15.38 -19.20 -5.12
C ILE A 31 -14.20 -20.13 -4.81
N ASN A 32 -14.35 -21.41 -5.18
CA ASN A 32 -13.40 -22.50 -4.93
C ASN A 32 -13.13 -22.85 -3.45
N PHE A 33 -13.93 -22.32 -2.50
CA PHE A 33 -13.85 -22.75 -1.10
C PHE A 33 -14.51 -24.13 -0.92
N SER A 34 -13.78 -25.09 -0.37
CA SER A 34 -14.25 -26.47 -0.12
C SER A 34 -14.36 -26.82 1.37
N GLY A 35 -14.26 -25.83 2.25
CA GLY A 35 -14.36 -26.00 3.70
C GLY A 35 -15.81 -25.99 4.21
N GLU A 36 -15.97 -26.09 5.52
CA GLU A 36 -17.29 -26.03 6.17
C GLU A 36 -17.98 -24.69 5.89
N THR A 37 -19.26 -24.71 5.57
CA THR A 37 -20.03 -23.50 5.20
C THR A 37 -21.04 -23.08 6.27
N THR A 38 -21.21 -23.90 7.32
CA THR A 38 -22.15 -23.65 8.41
C THR A 38 -21.42 -23.01 9.57
N CYS A 39 -21.79 -21.77 9.92
CA CYS A 39 -21.21 -21.07 11.07
C CYS A 39 -21.71 -21.65 12.41
N CYS A 40 -20.88 -21.58 13.44
CA CYS A 40 -21.26 -21.99 14.79
C CYS A 40 -22.30 -21.04 15.40
N ASP A 41 -23.11 -21.56 16.32
CA ASP A 41 -24.09 -20.79 17.07
C ASP A 41 -25.07 -20.00 16.16
N SER A 42 -25.37 -18.74 16.50
CA SER A 42 -26.26 -17.84 15.75
C SER A 42 -25.51 -16.93 14.78
N LEU A 43 -24.34 -17.35 14.28
CA LEU A 43 -23.52 -16.58 13.34
C LEU A 43 -24.02 -16.75 11.91
N THR A 44 -23.87 -15.71 11.09
CA THR A 44 -24.29 -15.71 9.67
C THR A 44 -23.08 -15.66 8.76
N CYS A 45 -23.07 -16.49 7.72
CA CYS A 45 -22.02 -16.45 6.70
C CYS A 45 -22.25 -15.27 5.76
N THR A 46 -21.52 -14.18 5.96
CA THR A 46 -21.66 -12.93 5.21
C THR A 46 -20.64 -12.86 4.07
N VAL A 47 -21.11 -12.65 2.84
CA VAL A 47 -20.24 -12.51 1.67
C VAL A 47 -19.53 -11.15 1.74
N LEU A 48 -18.20 -11.15 1.84
CA LEU A 48 -17.40 -9.92 1.84
C LEU A 48 -16.84 -9.64 0.45
N ASN A 49 -16.44 -10.68 -0.27
CA ASN A 49 -16.04 -10.62 -1.67
C ASN A 49 -16.28 -11.98 -2.36
N PRO A 50 -16.12 -12.08 -3.69
CA PRO A 50 -16.45 -13.31 -4.43
C PRO A 50 -15.69 -14.56 -3.95
N TRP A 51 -14.49 -14.39 -3.40
CA TRP A 51 -13.62 -15.49 -2.98
C TRP A 51 -13.67 -15.74 -1.46
N TYR A 52 -14.39 -14.91 -0.70
CA TYR A 52 -14.39 -14.97 0.75
C TYR A 52 -15.71 -14.50 1.37
N SER A 53 -16.36 -15.42 2.07
CA SER A 53 -17.49 -15.18 2.98
C SER A 53 -17.09 -15.54 4.40
N GLN A 54 -17.51 -14.76 5.38
CA GLN A 54 -17.05 -14.87 6.77
C GLN A 54 -18.21 -15.03 7.74
N CYS A 55 -18.05 -15.88 8.75
CA CYS A 55 -19.02 -16.00 9.84
C CYS A 55 -19.01 -14.75 10.72
N LEU A 56 -20.03 -13.91 10.59
CA LEU A 56 -20.18 -12.69 11.37
C LEU A 56 -21.36 -12.82 12.33
N GLN A 57 -21.33 -12.05 13.41
CA GLN A 57 -22.55 -11.82 14.19
C GLN A 57 -23.52 -11.06 13.30
N GLY A 58 -24.61 -11.71 12.90
CA GLY A 58 -25.77 -10.98 12.39
C GLY A 58 -26.15 -9.98 13.47
N ALA A 59 -26.45 -8.73 13.09
CA ALA A 59 -26.77 -7.67 14.03
C ALA A 59 -27.89 -8.13 14.98
N THR A 60 -27.50 -8.59 16.17
CA THR A 60 -28.41 -8.85 17.27
C THR A 60 -28.73 -7.49 17.83
N ASP A 61 -29.81 -6.92 17.30
CA ASP A 61 -30.49 -5.83 17.94
C ASP A 61 -30.83 -6.27 19.38
N SER A 62 -30.37 -5.46 20.34
CA SER A 62 -30.52 -5.75 21.76
C SER A 62 -32.01 -5.75 22.09
N THR A 63 -32.56 -6.94 22.30
CA THR A 63 -33.99 -7.14 22.56
C THR A 63 -34.32 -6.65 23.97
N THR A 64 -34.92 -5.46 24.06
CA THR A 64 -35.82 -5.11 25.17
C THR A 64 -37.23 -5.51 24.75
N THR A 65 -37.80 -6.45 25.51
CA THR A 65 -39.16 -6.99 25.34
C THR A 65 -40.22 -5.90 25.30
N THR A 66 -40.90 -5.71 24.18
CA THR A 66 -42.29 -5.23 24.15
C THR A 66 -43.03 -5.82 22.95
N THR A 67 -44.01 -6.65 23.26
CA THR A 67 -44.99 -7.30 22.37
C THR A 67 -45.77 -6.27 21.57
N THR A 68 -45.78 -6.30 20.22
CA THR A 68 -46.97 -5.93 19.42
C THR A 68 -46.94 -6.55 18.02
N THR A 69 -47.99 -7.33 17.79
CA THR A 69 -48.66 -7.85 16.60
C THR A 69 -48.36 -7.25 15.22
N THR A 70 -48.19 -8.18 14.26
CA THR A 70 -48.14 -8.05 12.81
C THR A 70 -49.31 -7.28 12.19
N THR A 71 -49.06 -6.39 11.23
CA THR A 71 -49.99 -6.13 10.11
C THR A 71 -49.24 -5.74 8.84
N THR A 72 -49.49 -6.52 7.79
CA THR A 72 -49.01 -6.42 6.40
C THR A 72 -49.80 -5.40 5.57
N THR A 73 -49.12 -4.66 4.66
CA THR A 73 -49.52 -4.23 3.28
C THR A 73 -48.55 -3.12 2.81
N SER A 74 -47.58 -3.31 1.90
CA SER A 74 -47.61 -3.52 0.42
C SER A 74 -47.35 -2.24 -0.41
N ASN A 75 -46.20 -2.16 -1.10
CA ASN A 75 -46.11 -1.80 -2.53
C ASN A 75 -44.69 -2.00 -3.17
N GLN A 76 -44.64 -3.00 -4.05
CA GLN A 76 -43.92 -3.16 -5.34
C GLN A 76 -42.65 -2.36 -5.67
N GLY A 77 -41.59 -3.09 -6.08
CA GLY A 77 -40.62 -2.62 -7.09
C GLY A 77 -39.19 -3.18 -6.98
N ASN A 78 -38.83 -4.11 -7.88
CA ASN A 78 -37.46 -4.51 -8.28
C ASN A 78 -36.73 -5.62 -7.49
N SER A 79 -37.28 -6.84 -7.49
CA SER A 79 -36.57 -8.06 -7.05
C SER A 79 -36.08 -8.88 -8.25
N GLY A 80 -35.10 -8.35 -8.99
CA GLY A 80 -34.52 -9.08 -10.12
C GLY A 80 -33.42 -8.39 -10.91
N CYS A 81 -32.93 -7.21 -10.51
CA CYS A 81 -31.76 -6.61 -11.14
C CYS A 81 -30.52 -6.78 -10.24
N ASN A 82 -29.34 -6.81 -10.85
CA ASN A 82 -28.08 -6.99 -10.14
C ASN A 82 -27.74 -5.73 -9.34
N SER A 83 -27.18 -5.91 -8.15
CA SER A 83 -26.72 -4.79 -7.32
C SER A 83 -25.49 -4.10 -7.90
N LEU A 84 -25.24 -2.88 -7.41
CA LEU A 84 -24.03 -2.12 -7.73
C LEU A 84 -22.77 -2.98 -7.49
N TYR A 85 -21.84 -2.96 -8.45
CA TYR A 85 -20.61 -3.75 -8.53
C TYR A 85 -20.78 -5.26 -8.79
N SER A 86 -22.00 -5.76 -8.96
CA SER A 86 -22.22 -7.16 -9.34
C SER A 86 -22.03 -7.39 -10.85
N GLN A 87 -21.72 -8.64 -11.23
CA GLN A 87 -21.75 -9.04 -12.62
C GLN A 87 -23.16 -8.89 -13.17
N CYS A 88 -23.27 -8.39 -14.39
CA CYS A 88 -24.55 -8.16 -15.07
C CYS A 88 -24.54 -8.66 -16.52
N ASN A 89 -23.42 -9.16 -17.03
CA ASN A 89 -23.38 -9.85 -18.34
C ASN A 89 -22.10 -10.69 -18.49
N GLY A 90 -22.05 -11.53 -19.52
CA GLY A 90 -20.90 -12.37 -19.90
C GLY A 90 -21.33 -13.67 -20.59
N GLU A 91 -20.44 -14.28 -21.38
CA GLU A 91 -20.67 -15.61 -21.94
C GLU A 91 -20.95 -16.64 -20.83
N ASN A 92 -22.09 -17.32 -20.93
CA ASN A 92 -22.68 -18.25 -19.94
C ASN A 92 -23.29 -17.61 -18.67
N TRP A 93 -23.50 -16.30 -18.63
CA TRP A 93 -24.23 -15.64 -17.54
C TRP A 93 -25.73 -16.01 -17.60
N SER A 94 -26.25 -16.61 -16.53
CA SER A 94 -27.64 -17.11 -16.45
C SER A 94 -28.60 -16.17 -15.72
N ASN A 95 -28.06 -15.11 -15.13
CA ASN A 95 -28.78 -14.18 -14.27
C ASN A 95 -29.23 -12.94 -15.07
N PRO A 96 -30.06 -12.07 -14.47
CA PRO A 96 -30.57 -10.88 -15.13
C PRO A 96 -29.45 -9.96 -15.64
N THR A 97 -29.70 -9.14 -16.66
CA THR A 97 -28.69 -8.22 -17.23
C THR A 97 -28.86 -6.76 -16.81
N CYS A 98 -29.93 -6.46 -16.07
CA CYS A 98 -30.20 -5.13 -15.54
C CYS A 98 -29.46 -4.88 -14.22
N CYS A 99 -29.21 -3.62 -13.88
CA CYS A 99 -28.55 -3.19 -12.65
C CYS A 99 -29.47 -2.26 -11.85
N ILE A 100 -29.45 -2.35 -10.52
CA ILE A 100 -30.19 -1.47 -9.60
C ILE A 100 -29.43 -0.15 -9.49
N ASP A 101 -30.07 0.96 -9.86
CA ASP A 101 -29.55 2.32 -9.77
C ASP A 101 -28.12 2.51 -10.35
N SER A 102 -27.78 1.69 -11.35
CA SER A 102 -26.46 1.64 -11.98
C SER A 102 -26.53 1.10 -13.40
N VAL A 103 -25.41 1.12 -14.13
CA VAL A 103 -25.34 0.73 -15.54
C VAL A 103 -24.43 -0.48 -15.71
N CYS A 104 -24.92 -1.50 -16.42
CA CYS A 104 -24.11 -2.65 -16.77
C CYS A 104 -23.02 -2.25 -17.78
N THR A 105 -21.78 -2.14 -17.32
CA THR A 105 -20.64 -1.71 -18.13
C THR A 105 -19.86 -2.92 -18.63
N TYR A 106 -19.72 -3.02 -19.94
CA TYR A 106 -18.95 -4.08 -20.57
C TYR A 106 -17.47 -4.01 -20.16
N SER A 107 -16.91 -5.13 -19.73
CA SER A 107 -15.48 -5.25 -19.42
C SER A 107 -14.79 -6.18 -20.40
N ASN A 108 -15.28 -7.42 -20.54
CA ASN A 108 -14.76 -8.41 -21.47
C ASN A 108 -15.86 -9.43 -21.84
N PRO A 109 -15.61 -10.37 -22.78
CA PRO A 109 -16.64 -11.29 -23.28
C PRO A 109 -17.30 -12.14 -22.20
N TYR A 110 -16.61 -12.44 -21.10
CA TYR A 110 -17.10 -13.28 -20.01
C TYR A 110 -17.61 -12.47 -18.82
N TYR A 111 -17.44 -11.14 -18.80
CA TYR A 111 -17.72 -10.31 -17.63
C TYR A 111 -18.09 -8.86 -17.97
N SER A 112 -19.21 -8.40 -17.42
CA SER A 112 -19.64 -7.00 -17.39
C SER A 112 -20.15 -6.67 -16.00
N GLN A 113 -19.97 -5.44 -15.53
CA GLN A 113 -20.22 -5.07 -14.12
C GLN A 113 -21.15 -3.87 -13.99
N CYS A 114 -22.05 -3.90 -13.00
CA CYS A 114 -22.87 -2.75 -12.63
C CYS A 114 -21.99 -1.65 -12.01
N LEU A 115 -21.83 -0.52 -12.71
CA LEU A 115 -21.04 0.62 -12.22
C LEU A 115 -21.92 1.87 -12.07
N PRO A 116 -21.55 2.82 -11.18
CA PRO A 116 -22.31 4.05 -11.01
C PRO A 116 -22.39 4.83 -12.32
N GLY A 117 -23.62 5.05 -12.81
CA GLY A 117 -23.89 5.79 -14.04
C GLY A 117 -25.36 6.23 -14.05
N SER A 118 -25.62 7.45 -14.51
CA SER A 118 -26.98 8.02 -14.50
C SER A 118 -27.91 7.21 -15.41
N SER A 119 -28.97 6.63 -14.85
CA SER A 119 -29.93 5.80 -15.57
C SER A 119 -30.71 6.63 -16.59
N THR A 120 -30.42 6.48 -17.87
CA THR A 120 -31.39 6.75 -18.94
C THR A 120 -31.79 5.41 -19.55
N GLN A 121 -33.00 4.99 -19.21
CA GLN A 121 -33.65 3.81 -19.77
C GLN A 121 -33.88 4.05 -21.27
N SER A 122 -33.27 3.21 -22.13
CA SER A 122 -33.68 3.08 -23.53
C SER A 122 -33.51 1.63 -23.99
N THR A 123 -34.64 0.96 -24.10
CA THR A 123 -34.87 -0.26 -24.88
C THR A 123 -34.57 -0.02 -26.35
N THR A 124 -33.68 -0.79 -26.98
CA THR A 124 -33.78 -1.21 -28.40
C THR A 124 -32.85 -2.41 -28.67
N ALA A 125 -33.37 -3.39 -29.40
CA ALA A 125 -32.78 -4.68 -29.73
C ALA A 125 -32.01 -4.69 -31.07
N SER A 126 -31.27 -5.80 -31.31
CA SER A 126 -30.76 -6.29 -32.60
C SER A 126 -29.51 -5.55 -33.15
N THR A 127 -28.51 -6.15 -33.83
CA THR A 127 -28.47 -7.35 -34.68
C THR A 127 -27.03 -7.86 -34.81
N THR A 128 -26.88 -9.17 -34.97
CA THR A 128 -25.68 -9.93 -35.34
C THR A 128 -25.23 -9.59 -36.77
N GLU A 129 -23.93 -9.39 -37.01
CA GLU A 129 -23.37 -9.51 -38.36
C GLU A 129 -21.95 -10.12 -38.31
N SER A 130 -21.86 -11.31 -38.91
CA SER A 130 -20.61 -12.02 -39.21
C SER A 130 -20.00 -11.45 -40.48
N THR A 131 -18.69 -11.21 -40.47
CA THR A 131 -17.92 -10.98 -41.69
C THR A 131 -16.72 -11.91 -41.73
N THR A 132 -16.83 -12.91 -42.59
CA THR A 132 -15.75 -13.79 -43.06
C THR A 132 -14.88 -13.07 -44.10
N THR A 133 -13.80 -13.74 -44.56
CA THR A 133 -13.03 -13.60 -45.83
C THR A 133 -11.56 -13.15 -45.60
N PRO A 134 -10.58 -13.58 -46.44
CA PRO A 134 -9.95 -14.89 -46.43
C PRO A 134 -8.40 -14.82 -46.34
N THR A 135 -7.80 -16.00 -46.18
CA THR A 135 -6.37 -16.35 -46.23
C THR A 135 -5.63 -15.83 -47.48
N PRO A 136 -4.31 -15.58 -47.36
CA PRO A 136 -3.38 -16.04 -48.39
C PRO A 136 -2.32 -16.99 -47.82
N THR A 137 -2.17 -18.08 -48.58
CA THR A 137 -1.26 -19.20 -48.41
C THR A 137 0.14 -18.81 -48.86
N THR A 138 1.18 -19.08 -48.05
CA THR A 138 2.53 -19.25 -48.57
C THR A 138 3.29 -20.34 -47.81
N SER A 139 3.95 -21.19 -48.59
CA SER A 139 4.54 -22.48 -48.25
C SER A 139 6.01 -22.37 -47.79
N THR A 140 6.36 -23.27 -46.86
CA THR A 140 7.67 -23.94 -46.63
C THR A 140 8.95 -23.12 -46.44
N THR A 141 9.65 -23.35 -45.32
CA THR A 141 10.95 -24.06 -45.28
C THR A 141 11.24 -24.52 -43.85
N SER A 142 11.52 -25.81 -43.71
CA SER A 142 11.86 -26.48 -42.45
C SER A 142 13.35 -26.30 -42.14
N THR A 143 13.67 -25.78 -40.96
CA THR A 143 15.04 -25.81 -40.42
C THR A 143 15.03 -26.44 -39.04
N THR A 144 15.70 -27.59 -38.96
CA THR A 144 15.92 -28.41 -37.78
C THR A 144 16.84 -27.67 -36.80
N THR A 145 16.37 -27.41 -35.58
CA THR A 145 17.23 -26.94 -34.49
C THR A 145 17.18 -27.94 -33.34
N THR A 146 18.35 -28.51 -33.08
CA THR A 146 18.67 -29.53 -32.09
C THR A 146 18.32 -29.08 -30.67
N THR A 147 17.55 -29.91 -29.96
CA THR A 147 17.23 -29.78 -28.54
C THR A 147 18.44 -30.19 -27.71
N THR A 148 19.00 -29.26 -26.92
CA THR A 148 20.01 -29.59 -25.90
C THR A 148 19.33 -29.65 -24.54
N THR A 149 19.23 -30.86 -24.01
CA THR A 149 18.73 -31.18 -22.67
C THR A 149 19.79 -30.78 -21.64
N THR A 150 19.46 -29.83 -20.76
CA THR A 150 20.29 -29.52 -19.59
C THR A 150 19.55 -29.95 -18.32
N THR A 151 20.16 -30.89 -17.62
CA THR A 151 19.76 -31.47 -16.34
C THR A 151 19.78 -30.42 -15.23
N GLN A 152 18.65 -30.18 -14.56
CA GLN A 152 18.59 -29.35 -13.35
C GLN A 152 18.50 -30.23 -12.10
N SER A 153 19.44 -30.04 -11.21
CA SER A 153 19.57 -30.72 -9.92
C SER A 153 18.62 -30.13 -8.87
N THR A 154 18.07 -31.01 -8.06
CA THR A 154 17.16 -30.80 -6.92
C THR A 154 17.86 -30.26 -5.66
N THR A 155 17.01 -29.96 -4.66
CA THR A 155 17.26 -29.74 -3.20
C THR A 155 17.73 -28.33 -2.78
N SER A 156 17.20 -27.66 -1.74
CA SER A 156 16.32 -28.06 -0.62
C SER A 156 15.88 -26.83 0.22
N SER A 157 14.61 -26.78 0.62
CA SER A 157 14.09 -26.19 1.88
C SER A 157 14.03 -27.33 2.93
N PRO A 158 13.78 -27.19 4.27
CA PRO A 158 13.26 -26.06 5.06
C PRO A 158 13.88 -25.85 6.47
N SER A 159 13.38 -24.86 7.25
CA SER A 159 13.04 -24.93 8.71
C SER A 159 12.82 -23.51 9.32
N THR A 160 11.58 -23.08 9.58
CA THR A 160 10.85 -23.03 10.88
C THR A 160 11.37 -22.06 11.96
N VAL A 161 10.69 -20.92 12.13
CA VAL A 161 10.47 -20.31 13.45
C VAL A 161 8.96 -20.05 13.59
N ASN A 162 8.39 -20.69 14.60
CA ASN A 162 7.03 -20.49 15.06
C ASN A 162 6.97 -19.13 15.79
N GLN A 163 6.23 -18.18 15.25
CA GLN A 163 5.68 -17.06 16.01
C GLN A 163 4.23 -16.88 15.57
N ASN A 164 3.31 -17.09 16.52
CA ASN A 164 1.85 -17.08 16.32
C ASN A 164 1.27 -15.73 15.90
N CYS A 165 2.10 -14.72 15.64
CA CYS A 165 1.70 -13.45 15.09
C CYS A 165 2.83 -12.85 14.25
N VAL A 166 2.45 -12.09 13.23
CA VAL A 166 3.33 -11.31 12.37
C VAL A 166 3.69 -10.02 13.09
N PRO A 167 4.99 -9.76 13.34
CA PRO A 167 5.41 -8.51 13.98
C PRO A 167 4.92 -7.30 13.18
N GLN A 168 4.75 -6.18 13.89
CA GLN A 168 4.43 -4.91 13.25
C GLN A 168 5.41 -4.62 12.11
N TYR A 169 4.87 -4.15 11.00
CA TYR A 169 5.52 -3.87 9.71
C TYR A 169 5.99 -5.10 8.91
N GLN A 170 5.69 -6.32 9.35
CA GLN A 170 5.95 -7.51 8.54
C GLN A 170 4.75 -7.86 7.64
N GLN A 171 5.04 -8.58 6.56
CA GLN A 171 4.01 -9.03 5.63
C GLN A 171 3.05 -9.98 6.34
N CYS A 172 1.76 -9.69 6.27
CA CYS A 172 0.68 -10.47 6.87
C CYS A 172 -0.37 -10.89 5.83
N GLY A 173 -0.07 -10.77 4.54
CA GLY A 173 -0.97 -11.16 3.47
C GLY A 173 -0.46 -10.78 2.08
N GLY A 174 -1.22 -11.19 1.07
CA GLY A 174 -0.91 -10.98 -0.35
C GLY A 174 -0.98 -12.28 -1.16
N ILE A 175 -1.12 -12.15 -2.48
CA ILE A 175 -1.05 -13.26 -3.44
C ILE A 175 0.27 -14.01 -3.24
N ASN A 176 0.18 -15.34 -3.11
CA ASN A 176 1.29 -16.26 -2.84
C ASN A 176 2.01 -16.07 -1.49
N TYR A 177 1.42 -15.35 -0.53
CA TYR A 177 1.92 -15.30 0.85
C TYR A 177 1.42 -16.53 1.65
N TYR A 178 2.35 -17.28 2.25
CA TYR A 178 2.06 -18.52 3.00
C TYR A 178 2.33 -18.40 4.52
N GLY A 179 2.59 -17.18 5.01
CA GLY A 179 2.84 -16.91 6.44
C GLY A 179 1.58 -16.61 7.24
N SER A 180 1.74 -16.24 8.51
CA SER A 180 0.61 -15.87 9.38
C SER A 180 -0.06 -14.57 8.89
N THR A 181 -1.38 -14.46 8.97
CA THR A 181 -2.10 -13.23 8.64
C THR A 181 -2.50 -12.41 9.87
N THR A 182 -2.24 -12.96 11.05
CA THR A 182 -2.55 -12.33 12.34
C THR A 182 -1.36 -11.49 12.77
N CYS A 183 -1.56 -10.18 12.88
CA CYS A 183 -0.55 -9.28 13.40
C CYS A 183 -0.45 -9.34 14.93
N CYS A 184 0.72 -9.07 15.49
CA CYS A 184 0.90 -9.03 16.94
C CYS A 184 0.09 -7.88 17.58
N ASP A 185 -0.25 -8.03 18.86
CA ASP A 185 -1.10 -7.09 19.61
C ASP A 185 -0.73 -5.62 19.35
N GLY A 186 -1.75 -4.80 19.10
CA GLY A 186 -1.57 -3.38 18.78
C GLY A 186 -1.39 -3.08 17.28
N SER A 187 -1.39 -4.09 16.41
CA SER A 187 -1.32 -3.91 14.95
C SER A 187 -2.40 -4.70 14.19
N THR A 188 -2.81 -4.20 13.04
CA THR A 188 -3.81 -4.78 12.14
C THR A 188 -3.17 -5.08 10.79
N CYS A 189 -3.55 -6.19 10.15
CA CYS A 189 -3.08 -6.51 8.81
C CYS A 189 -3.79 -5.64 7.78
N ASN A 190 -3.08 -4.63 7.26
CA ASN A 190 -3.63 -3.64 6.35
C ASN A 190 -3.26 -3.98 4.90
N TYR A 191 -4.25 -3.87 4.02
CA TYR A 191 -4.05 -4.01 2.58
C TYR A 191 -3.17 -2.89 2.04
N LEU A 192 -2.11 -3.25 1.32
CA LEU A 192 -1.30 -2.30 0.55
C LEU A 192 -1.47 -2.55 -0.95
N ASN A 193 -1.37 -3.80 -1.37
CA ASN A 193 -1.68 -4.23 -2.73
C ASN A 193 -1.99 -5.73 -2.76
N ASP A 194 -2.40 -6.23 -3.93
CA ASP A 194 -2.78 -7.63 -4.13
C ASP A 194 -1.73 -8.63 -3.66
N TYR A 195 -0.45 -8.31 -3.75
CA TYR A 195 0.67 -9.20 -3.38
C TYR A 195 1.22 -8.95 -1.98
N TYR A 196 0.77 -7.90 -1.28
CA TYR A 196 1.40 -7.48 -0.03
C TYR A 196 0.42 -6.75 0.91
N TYR A 197 0.27 -7.30 2.12
CA TYR A 197 -0.46 -6.70 3.23
C TYR A 197 0.52 -6.60 4.41
N GLN A 198 0.42 -5.56 5.22
CA GLN A 198 1.39 -5.27 6.29
C GLN A 198 0.71 -5.01 7.63
N CYS A 199 1.31 -5.52 8.71
CA CYS A 199 0.87 -5.21 10.06
C CYS A 199 1.14 -3.74 10.42
N LEU A 200 0.11 -2.89 10.46
CA LEU A 200 0.24 -1.48 10.83
C LEU A 200 -0.45 -1.22 12.17
N PRO A 201 0.03 -0.27 12.99
CA PRO A 201 -0.56 0.00 14.29
C PRO A 201 -2.02 0.47 14.17
N SER A 202 -2.89 -0.09 15.02
CA SER A 202 -4.32 0.25 15.05
C SER A 202 -4.52 1.56 15.81
N GLY A 203 -4.57 2.69 15.10
CA GLY A 203 -4.78 3.99 15.74
C GLY A 203 -6.23 4.23 16.16
N ASN A 204 -6.51 4.30 17.47
CA ASN A 204 -7.39 5.31 18.07
C ASN A 204 -7.25 5.37 19.62
N PRO A 205 -7.74 6.41 20.31
CA PRO A 205 -6.93 7.18 21.25
C PRO A 205 -7.38 6.94 22.70
N THR A 206 -6.52 7.24 23.66
CA THR A 206 -7.03 7.60 24.98
C THR A 206 -6.18 8.72 25.55
N SER A 207 -6.79 9.89 25.56
CA SER A 207 -6.35 11.06 26.28
C SER A 207 -6.35 10.76 27.79
N SER A 208 -5.25 11.10 28.45
CA SER A 208 -5.27 11.38 29.89
C SER A 208 -4.31 12.54 30.16
N SER A 209 -4.93 13.71 30.24
CA SER A 209 -4.42 14.96 30.76
C SER A 209 -4.00 14.86 32.23
N SER A 210 -2.85 15.42 32.57
CA SER A 210 -2.57 15.87 33.94
C SER A 210 -1.70 17.12 33.91
N SER A 211 -2.31 18.22 34.36
CA SER A 211 -1.74 19.53 34.65
C SER A 211 -0.78 19.50 35.84
N THR A 212 0.30 20.29 35.81
CA THR A 212 0.85 20.99 37.00
C THR A 212 1.67 22.20 36.57
N SER A 213 1.41 23.33 37.24
CA SER A 213 1.97 24.67 37.01
C SER A 213 3.28 24.93 37.79
N SER A 214 3.86 26.12 37.53
CA SER A 214 4.94 26.87 38.24
C SER A 214 6.35 26.67 37.65
N SER A 215 7.22 27.67 37.43
CA SER A 215 7.19 29.11 37.64
C SER A 215 8.41 29.78 36.94
N THR A 216 8.17 30.98 36.44
CA THR A 216 9.02 32.14 36.08
C THR A 216 10.54 32.13 36.37
N ALA A 217 11.34 32.49 35.35
CA ALA A 217 12.46 33.42 35.48
C ALA A 217 12.78 34.09 34.12
N SER A 218 12.85 35.41 34.12
CA SER A 218 13.04 36.30 32.97
C SER A 218 14.51 36.59 32.67
N SER A 219 14.88 36.70 31.39
CA SER A 219 15.88 37.67 30.92
C SER A 219 15.89 37.86 29.39
N SER A 220 15.35 39.01 28.97
CA SER A 220 15.87 39.97 27.97
C SER A 220 16.48 39.50 26.62
N SER A 221 15.65 39.70 25.58
CA SER A 221 15.92 40.47 24.35
C SER A 221 16.98 40.01 23.33
N SER A 222 16.51 39.63 22.14
CA SER A 222 16.86 40.33 20.88
C SER A 222 15.75 40.09 19.85
N SER A 223 15.33 41.17 19.20
CA SER A 223 14.20 41.23 18.27
C SER A 223 14.66 40.95 16.85
N SER A 224 14.06 39.94 16.21
CA SER A 224 13.91 39.87 14.75
C SER A 224 12.63 39.12 14.40
N THR A 225 11.53 39.88 14.38
CA THR A 225 10.34 39.69 13.52
C THR A 225 10.04 38.25 13.05
N GLN A 226 9.62 37.38 13.96
CA GLN A 226 8.71 36.29 13.61
C GLN A 226 7.30 36.89 13.52
N SER A 227 6.82 37.08 12.30
CA SER A 227 5.39 37.19 12.08
C SER A 227 4.81 35.79 12.29
N ASN A 228 4.25 35.58 13.48
CA ASN A 228 3.22 34.57 13.69
C ASN A 228 2.04 34.90 12.78
N GLY A 229 2.01 34.23 11.63
CA GLY A 229 0.78 33.88 10.94
C GLY A 229 0.74 32.36 10.86
N ASP A 230 -0.39 31.75 11.21
CA ASP A 230 -0.67 30.31 11.03
C ASP A 230 -0.62 29.86 9.55
N ASN A 231 -0.27 30.78 8.65
CA ASN A 231 -0.04 30.60 7.23
C ASN A 231 1.46 30.30 7.02
N GLY A 232 1.80 29.03 6.74
CA GLY A 232 3.19 28.57 6.56
C GLY A 232 4.02 29.38 5.55
N GLN A 233 5.35 29.20 5.57
CA GLN A 233 6.29 29.87 4.68
C GLN A 233 6.07 29.41 3.23
N PRO A 234 6.16 30.29 2.22
CA PRO A 234 6.04 29.88 0.83
C PRO A 234 7.26 29.06 0.39
N GLY A 235 7.02 28.04 -0.42
CA GLY A 235 8.04 27.17 -0.99
C GLY A 235 7.64 26.63 -2.36
N VAL A 236 8.62 26.03 -3.02
CA VAL A 236 8.47 25.36 -4.31
C VAL A 236 8.85 23.89 -4.18
N THR A 237 8.39 23.07 -5.11
CA THR A 237 8.76 21.65 -5.13
C THR A 237 9.32 21.23 -6.47
N THR A 238 10.13 20.18 -6.42
CA THR A 238 10.46 19.33 -7.58
C THR A 238 10.19 17.86 -7.20
N ARG A 239 10.66 16.94 -8.04
CA ARG A 239 10.53 15.50 -7.85
C ARG A 239 11.83 14.82 -8.24
N TYR A 240 12.26 13.82 -7.46
CA TYR A 240 13.44 13.02 -7.78
C TYR A 240 13.39 11.63 -7.18
N TRP A 241 14.22 10.75 -7.74
CA TRP A 241 14.67 9.49 -7.13
C TRP A 241 15.96 9.07 -7.82
N ASP A 242 17.10 9.32 -7.17
CA ASP A 242 18.43 9.08 -7.72
C ASP A 242 19.11 7.81 -7.16
N CYS A 243 18.44 7.15 -6.20
CA CYS A 243 18.91 5.99 -5.45
C CYS A 243 20.14 6.22 -4.56
N CYS A 244 20.64 7.46 -4.47
CA CYS A 244 21.82 7.78 -3.69
C CYS A 244 21.56 7.60 -2.21
N LYS A 245 22.63 7.34 -1.45
CA LYS A 245 22.62 7.55 -0.01
C LYS A 245 22.24 9.00 0.29
N ALA A 246 21.23 9.20 1.13
CA ALA A 246 20.76 10.52 1.53
C ALA A 246 21.80 11.26 2.38
N SER A 247 21.90 12.60 2.25
CA SER A 247 22.90 13.39 2.99
C SER A 247 22.72 13.32 4.51
N CYS A 248 21.48 13.25 5.01
CA CYS A 248 21.20 13.10 6.43
C CYS A 248 21.45 11.66 6.94
N GLY A 249 21.85 10.73 6.06
CA GLY A 249 22.32 9.39 6.41
C GLY A 249 23.78 9.35 6.86
N TRP A 250 24.47 10.48 6.87
CA TRP A 250 25.82 10.61 7.43
C TRP A 250 25.79 11.00 8.91
N PRO A 251 26.65 10.42 9.76
CA PRO A 251 26.80 10.85 11.15
C PRO A 251 27.19 12.33 11.28
N GLY A 252 26.73 12.98 12.35
CA GLY A 252 27.13 14.35 12.69
C GLY A 252 26.45 15.46 11.88
N LYS A 253 25.49 15.13 11.01
CA LYS A 253 24.74 16.12 10.22
C LYS A 253 23.73 16.92 11.04
N ALA A 254 23.13 16.30 12.07
CA ALA A 254 22.22 16.94 13.02
C ALA A 254 22.22 16.18 14.36
N SER A 255 21.61 16.79 15.39
CA SER A 255 21.36 16.14 16.68
C SER A 255 20.14 15.21 16.55
N VAL A 256 20.39 13.91 16.35
CA VAL A 256 19.37 12.90 16.05
C VAL A 256 19.65 11.58 16.78
N THR A 257 18.62 10.75 16.92
CA THR A 257 18.70 9.40 17.49
C THR A 257 19.65 8.50 16.69
N ASN A 258 19.48 8.45 15.37
CA ASN A 258 20.39 7.84 14.41
C ASN A 258 20.37 8.67 13.12
N PRO A 259 21.42 8.66 12.28
CA PRO A 259 21.33 9.18 10.91
C PRO A 259 20.24 8.46 10.12
N VAL A 260 19.75 9.07 9.04
CA VAL A 260 18.79 8.42 8.14
C VAL A 260 19.34 7.08 7.66
N GLN A 261 18.59 6.02 7.94
CA GLN A 261 18.94 4.68 7.55
C GLN A 261 19.13 4.60 6.04
N SER A 262 20.28 4.07 5.64
CA SER A 262 20.58 3.71 4.25
C SER A 262 20.59 2.19 4.13
N CYS A 263 20.43 1.71 2.90
CA CYS A 263 20.34 0.29 2.63
C CYS A 263 21.44 -0.18 1.70
N GLN A 264 21.75 -1.47 1.72
CA GLN A 264 22.53 -2.13 0.69
C GLN A 264 21.83 -2.01 -0.67
N ARG A 265 22.46 -2.51 -1.73
CA ARG A 265 21.94 -2.46 -3.10
C ARG A 265 20.52 -3.03 -3.24
N ASP A 266 20.13 -3.98 -2.41
CA ASP A 266 18.76 -4.54 -2.38
C ASP A 266 17.67 -3.52 -1.95
N GLY A 267 18.06 -2.38 -1.40
CA GLY A 267 17.16 -1.35 -0.88
C GLY A 267 16.41 -1.76 0.39
N VAL A 268 16.81 -2.85 1.05
CA VAL A 268 16.13 -3.41 2.23
C VAL A 268 17.10 -3.64 3.39
N THR A 269 18.26 -4.25 3.14
CA THR A 269 19.19 -4.60 4.20
C THR A 269 19.88 -3.34 4.72
N PRO A 270 19.80 -3.02 6.02
CA PRO A 270 20.50 -1.88 6.59
C PRO A 270 22.01 -1.95 6.31
N ILE A 271 22.63 -0.82 6.02
CA ILE A 271 24.09 -0.74 5.82
C ILE A 271 24.73 0.22 6.81
N ASP A 272 26.01 0.01 7.09
CA ASP A 272 26.81 0.86 7.97
C ASP A 272 26.67 2.35 7.59
N VAL A 273 26.46 3.20 8.60
CA VAL A 273 26.23 4.64 8.42
C VAL A 273 27.43 5.38 7.80
N ASN A 274 28.63 4.79 7.80
CA ASN A 274 29.83 5.32 7.15
C ASN A 274 30.07 4.70 5.77
N ALA A 275 29.27 3.73 5.34
CA ALA A 275 29.41 3.14 4.01
C ALA A 275 29.27 4.20 2.91
N ALA A 276 30.14 4.13 1.91
CA ALA A 276 30.15 5.04 0.78
C ALA A 276 28.86 4.93 -0.03
N SER A 277 28.37 6.07 -0.53
CA SER A 277 27.18 6.14 -1.39
C SER A 277 27.41 5.37 -2.68
N ILE A 278 26.37 4.71 -3.18
CA ILE A 278 26.35 4.07 -4.49
C ILE A 278 26.58 5.06 -5.63
N CYS A 279 26.26 6.34 -5.42
CA CYS A 279 26.55 7.43 -6.34
C CYS A 279 28.03 7.85 -6.36
N ASN A 280 28.84 7.31 -5.45
CA ASN A 280 30.28 7.53 -5.35
C ASN A 280 31.05 6.21 -5.38
N GLY A 281 30.48 5.17 -5.99
CA GLY A 281 31.12 3.86 -6.17
C GLY A 281 31.08 2.92 -4.96
N GLY A 282 30.31 3.26 -3.92
CA GLY A 282 30.05 2.39 -2.78
C GLY A 282 28.80 1.52 -2.94
N ASP A 283 28.31 0.98 -1.81
CA ASP A 283 27.17 0.06 -1.76
C ASP A 283 25.96 0.61 -1.00
N SER A 284 26.06 1.84 -0.47
CA SER A 284 24.98 2.48 0.30
C SER A 284 24.01 3.22 -0.60
N SER A 285 22.73 2.86 -0.53
CA SER A 285 21.65 3.39 -1.36
C SER A 285 20.44 3.83 -0.53
N MET A 286 19.51 4.53 -1.17
CA MET A 286 18.22 4.85 -0.59
C MET A 286 17.42 3.58 -0.29
N CYS A 287 16.78 3.52 0.89
CA CYS A 287 15.93 2.39 1.25
C CYS A 287 14.57 2.43 0.53
N ASN A 288 14.06 1.26 0.15
CA ASN A 288 12.78 1.12 -0.57
C ASN A 288 11.59 1.63 0.26
N ASN A 289 11.64 1.57 1.59
CA ASN A 289 10.57 2.07 2.46
C ASN A 289 10.57 3.61 2.62
N GLN A 290 11.51 4.34 2.00
CA GLN A 290 11.57 5.80 2.02
C GLN A 290 10.88 6.42 0.78
N GLN A 291 9.76 5.82 0.37
CA GLN A 291 8.86 6.27 -0.71
C GLN A 291 7.66 7.04 -0.14
N PRO A 292 6.93 7.83 -0.97
CA PRO A 292 5.71 8.50 -0.53
C PRO A 292 4.49 7.56 -0.59
N TRP A 293 3.50 7.82 0.24
CA TRP A 293 2.22 7.09 0.24
C TRP A 293 1.05 7.97 0.67
N SER A 294 -0.14 7.63 0.20
CA SER A 294 -1.38 8.32 0.58
C SER A 294 -2.03 7.69 1.79
N VAL A 295 -2.44 8.50 2.75
CA VAL A 295 -3.28 8.08 3.88
C VAL A 295 -4.76 8.14 3.49
N ASN A 296 -5.15 9.17 2.75
CA ASN A 296 -6.47 9.34 2.16
C ASN A 296 -6.39 10.27 0.94
N SER A 297 -7.54 10.60 0.33
CA SER A 297 -7.58 11.44 -0.88
C SER A 297 -6.99 12.85 -0.73
N THR A 298 -6.92 13.38 0.50
CA THR A 298 -6.47 14.75 0.81
C THR A 298 -5.13 14.83 1.54
N PHE A 299 -4.63 13.71 2.06
CA PHE A 299 -3.43 13.66 2.91
C PHE A 299 -2.46 12.53 2.53
N SER A 300 -1.15 12.85 2.47
CA SER A 300 -0.05 11.90 2.23
C SER A 300 1.12 12.09 3.18
N TYR A 301 1.95 11.06 3.25
CA TYR A 301 3.27 11.09 3.86
C TYR A 301 4.35 10.88 2.78
N GLY A 302 5.57 11.30 3.10
CA GLY A 302 6.73 10.93 2.31
C GLY A 302 8.00 11.62 2.80
N TYR A 303 8.92 11.83 1.87
CA TYR A 303 10.27 12.27 2.18
C TYR A 303 10.73 13.29 1.14
N ALA A 304 11.70 14.12 1.50
CA ALA A 304 12.22 15.12 0.58
C ALA A 304 13.71 15.39 0.81
N ALA A 305 14.39 15.87 -0.24
CA ALA A 305 15.54 16.73 -0.06
C ALA A 305 15.03 18.16 0.19
N ALA A 306 15.73 18.94 1.01
CA ALA A 306 15.36 20.33 1.24
C ALA A 306 16.54 21.29 1.16
N HIS A 307 16.22 22.54 0.86
CA HIS A 307 17.09 23.69 1.05
C HIS A 307 16.22 24.86 1.56
N ILE A 308 16.39 25.23 2.83
CA ILE A 308 15.52 26.18 3.54
C ILE A 308 16.30 27.45 3.84
N ALA A 309 15.69 28.61 3.55
CA ALA A 309 16.35 29.90 3.69
C ALA A 309 16.84 30.14 5.14
N GLY A 310 18.12 30.46 5.28
CA GLY A 310 18.72 30.77 6.58
C GLY A 310 18.95 29.58 7.51
N GLN A 311 18.78 28.35 7.00
CA GLN A 311 19.01 27.11 7.74
C GLN A 311 20.17 26.32 7.12
N GLY A 312 20.70 25.36 7.88
CA GLY A 312 21.65 24.36 7.39
C GLY A 312 21.16 22.93 7.65
N GLU A 313 21.98 21.94 7.27
CA GLU A 313 21.67 20.51 7.48
C GLU A 313 21.39 20.19 8.96
N SER A 314 22.07 20.88 9.88
CA SER A 314 21.84 20.74 11.32
C SER A 314 20.40 21.07 11.73
N ASP A 315 19.70 21.92 10.98
CA ASP A 315 18.34 22.38 11.28
C ASP A 315 17.30 21.46 10.63
N TRP A 316 17.46 21.13 9.34
CA TRP A 316 16.44 20.39 8.60
C TRP A 316 16.64 18.88 8.59
N CYS A 317 17.85 18.34 8.81
CA CYS A 317 18.02 16.89 8.75
C CYS A 317 17.11 16.20 9.77
N CYS A 318 16.29 15.29 9.24
CA CYS A 318 15.27 14.54 9.96
C CYS A 318 14.14 15.37 10.57
N ALA A 319 14.06 16.67 10.29
CA ALA A 319 12.90 17.49 10.61
C ALA A 319 11.73 17.14 9.68
N CYS A 320 10.51 17.29 10.17
CA CYS A 320 9.30 17.10 9.39
C CYS A 320 8.60 18.41 9.11
N TYR A 321 7.99 18.50 7.94
CA TYR A 321 7.28 19.69 7.49
C TYR A 321 5.93 19.30 6.92
N LEU A 322 4.88 20.00 7.37
CA LEU A 322 3.58 19.96 6.74
C LEU A 322 3.59 20.89 5.53
N LEU A 323 3.45 20.32 4.35
CA LEU A 323 3.28 21.00 3.09
C LEU A 323 1.79 21.13 2.79
N THR A 324 1.35 22.33 2.42
CA THR A 324 0.01 22.57 1.86
C THR A 324 0.17 23.11 0.45
N PHE A 325 -0.22 22.33 -0.56
CA PHE A 325 -0.02 22.73 -1.96
C PHE A 325 -0.92 23.91 -2.34
N THR A 326 -0.34 24.88 -3.04
CA THR A 326 -0.99 26.15 -3.43
C THR A 326 -1.18 26.29 -4.94
N SER A 327 -0.69 25.36 -5.75
CA SER A 327 -0.92 25.33 -7.20
C SER A 327 -0.94 23.90 -7.76
N GLY A 328 -1.23 23.79 -9.05
CA GLY A 328 -1.36 22.51 -9.74
C GLY A 328 -2.63 21.72 -9.35
N PRO A 329 -2.77 20.48 -9.85
CA PRO A 329 -3.96 19.65 -9.63
C PRO A 329 -4.11 19.18 -8.17
N VAL A 330 -3.08 19.36 -7.34
CA VAL A 330 -3.05 18.97 -5.92
C VAL A 330 -3.32 20.12 -4.96
N VAL A 331 -3.73 21.30 -5.46
CA VAL A 331 -4.02 22.47 -4.62
C VAL A 331 -4.95 22.13 -3.45
N GLY A 332 -4.59 22.58 -2.26
CA GLY A 332 -5.32 22.32 -1.02
C GLY A 332 -5.03 20.96 -0.37
N LYS A 333 -4.43 20.00 -1.09
CA LYS A 333 -3.94 18.76 -0.46
C LYS A 333 -2.78 19.04 0.48
N LYS A 334 -2.61 18.15 1.45
CA LYS A 334 -1.59 18.24 2.48
C LYS A 334 -0.66 17.03 2.44
N MET A 335 0.62 17.26 2.71
CA MET A 335 1.61 16.21 2.80
C MET A 335 2.57 16.49 3.95
N ILE A 336 2.82 15.54 4.84
CA ILE A 336 3.94 15.67 5.78
C ILE A 336 5.14 14.95 5.18
N VAL A 337 6.25 15.66 5.08
CA VAL A 337 7.52 15.09 4.61
C VAL A 337 8.56 15.11 5.72
N GLN A 338 9.36 14.05 5.83
CA GLN A 338 10.61 14.08 6.58
C GLN A 338 11.75 14.44 5.63
N VAL A 339 12.58 15.41 6.01
CA VAL A 339 13.76 15.79 5.21
C VAL A 339 14.89 14.81 5.47
N THR A 340 15.28 14.06 4.45
CA THR A 340 16.32 13.02 4.51
C THR A 340 17.60 13.41 3.76
N ASN A 341 17.52 14.42 2.90
CA ASN A 341 18.61 14.84 2.03
C ASN A 341 18.67 16.36 1.92
N THR A 342 19.78 16.86 1.39
CA THR A 342 19.97 18.27 1.07
C THR A 342 19.99 18.47 -0.43
N GLY A 343 19.18 19.39 -0.92
CA GLY A 343 19.21 19.82 -2.32
C GLY A 343 20.13 21.01 -2.51
N GLY A 344 21.45 20.79 -2.49
CA GLY A 344 22.45 21.88 -2.52
C GLY A 344 22.43 22.74 -3.78
N ASP A 345 21.78 22.28 -4.84
CA ASP A 345 21.55 22.96 -6.12
C ASP A 345 20.20 23.69 -6.19
N LEU A 346 19.37 23.59 -5.15
CA LEU A 346 18.01 24.09 -5.13
C LEU A 346 17.94 25.55 -4.65
N GLY A 347 16.88 26.25 -5.07
CA GLY A 347 16.57 27.59 -4.57
C GLY A 347 16.23 27.60 -3.08
N ASN A 348 16.07 28.79 -2.51
CA ASN A 348 15.58 28.93 -1.15
C ASN A 348 14.15 28.37 -1.01
N ASN A 349 13.88 27.69 0.12
CA ASN A 349 12.58 27.10 0.45
C ASN A 349 12.09 26.09 -0.59
N HIS A 350 13.01 25.23 -1.04
CA HIS A 350 12.75 24.22 -2.04
C HIS A 350 12.70 22.84 -1.39
N PHE A 351 11.67 22.06 -1.72
CA PHE A 351 11.53 20.66 -1.32
C PHE A 351 11.51 19.76 -2.56
N ASP A 352 12.57 18.98 -2.77
CA ASP A 352 12.62 17.99 -3.83
C ASP A 352 12.00 16.69 -3.33
N LEU A 353 10.79 16.37 -3.78
CA LEU A 353 10.00 15.28 -3.22
C LEU A 353 10.54 13.93 -3.71
N GLN A 354 10.84 13.03 -2.79
CA GLN A 354 11.26 11.67 -3.12
C GLN A 354 10.08 10.91 -3.71
N MET A 355 10.14 10.58 -4.99
CA MET A 355 9.16 9.73 -5.66
C MET A 355 9.84 8.94 -6.79
N PRO A 356 9.83 7.60 -6.74
CA PRO A 356 10.40 6.78 -7.81
C PRO A 356 9.86 7.14 -9.18
N GLY A 357 10.77 7.25 -10.15
CA GLY A 357 10.43 7.74 -11.48
C GLY A 357 10.32 9.27 -11.54
N GLY A 358 10.66 10.03 -10.50
CA GLY A 358 10.74 11.51 -10.53
C GLY A 358 11.89 12.06 -11.37
N GLY A 359 12.85 11.21 -11.76
CA GLY A 359 14.08 11.59 -12.44
C GLY A 359 15.27 11.45 -11.49
N VAL A 360 16.40 11.03 -12.02
CA VAL A 360 17.63 10.83 -11.23
C VAL A 360 18.38 12.15 -10.99
N GLY A 361 18.16 13.16 -11.84
CA GLY A 361 18.81 14.45 -11.72
C GLY A 361 20.31 14.38 -12.03
N ILE A 362 21.12 15.04 -11.21
CA ILE A 362 22.57 15.15 -11.41
C ILE A 362 23.28 13.81 -11.21
N PHE A 363 22.84 13.03 -10.22
CA PHE A 363 23.42 11.74 -9.87
C PHE A 363 22.54 10.61 -10.40
N ASN A 364 23.14 9.43 -10.63
CA ASN A 364 22.39 8.26 -11.07
C ASN A 364 22.92 7.01 -10.37
N GLY A 365 22.59 6.89 -9.08
CA GLY A 365 22.85 5.68 -8.31
C GLY A 365 21.98 4.51 -8.76
N CYS A 366 20.84 4.79 -9.40
CA CYS A 366 19.87 3.78 -9.81
C CYS A 366 20.41 2.82 -10.87
N SER A 367 21.20 3.32 -11.82
CA SER A 367 21.91 2.48 -12.79
C SER A 367 22.81 1.46 -12.11
N SER A 368 23.56 1.89 -11.10
CA SER A 368 24.37 1.00 -10.28
C SER A 368 23.47 0.09 -9.44
N GLN A 369 22.42 0.59 -8.80
CA GLN A 369 21.60 -0.19 -7.88
C GLN A 369 20.88 -1.35 -8.57
N PHE A 370 20.24 -1.07 -9.70
CA PHE A 370 19.36 -2.01 -10.40
C PHE A 370 19.96 -2.57 -11.69
N GLY A 371 21.23 -2.28 -11.96
CA GLY A 371 21.93 -2.77 -13.15
C GLY A 371 21.37 -2.20 -14.44
N THR A 372 20.78 -1.00 -14.40
CA THR A 372 20.17 -0.37 -15.55
C THR A 372 21.18 0.53 -16.29
N GLY A 373 21.08 0.65 -17.62
CA GLY A 373 21.97 1.53 -18.43
C GLY A 373 21.94 3.01 -17.99
N ASN A 374 22.75 3.89 -18.61
CA ASN A 374 22.79 5.32 -18.28
C ASN A 374 22.27 6.20 -19.44
N PRO A 375 21.26 7.07 -19.24
CA PRO A 375 20.39 7.15 -18.06
C PRO A 375 19.56 5.86 -17.88
N GLY A 376 19.21 5.53 -16.63
CA GLY A 376 18.35 4.38 -16.33
C GLY A 376 17.05 4.43 -17.17
N PRO A 377 16.49 3.28 -17.58
CA PRO A 377 15.48 3.17 -18.64
C PRO A 377 14.09 3.70 -18.25
N TRP A 378 13.96 4.36 -17.10
CA TRP A 378 12.68 4.70 -16.51
C TRP A 378 12.17 6.07 -16.94
N GLY A 379 12.94 6.88 -17.64
CA GLY A 379 12.45 8.14 -18.17
C GLY A 379 13.52 9.20 -18.38
N ALA A 380 13.11 10.45 -18.42
CA ALA A 380 14.02 11.57 -18.57
C ALA A 380 14.91 11.74 -17.33
N GLN A 381 16.15 12.22 -17.54
CA GLN A 381 17.07 12.50 -16.44
C GLN A 381 16.45 13.43 -15.39
N TYR A 382 15.77 14.48 -15.82
CA TYR A 382 14.98 15.38 -14.99
C TYR A 382 13.49 15.20 -15.31
N GLY A 383 12.66 15.01 -14.28
CA GLY A 383 11.23 14.76 -14.42
C GLY A 383 10.84 13.30 -14.62
N GLY A 384 11.78 12.43 -15.02
CA GLY A 384 11.63 10.98 -15.01
C GLY A 384 10.55 10.43 -15.93
N VAL A 385 9.73 9.51 -15.42
CA VAL A 385 8.60 8.90 -16.15
C VAL A 385 7.62 9.97 -16.62
N SER A 386 6.96 9.73 -17.75
CA SER A 386 6.02 10.66 -18.38
C SER A 386 4.55 10.23 -18.23
N SER A 387 4.31 8.94 -18.04
CA SER A 387 2.99 8.33 -17.94
C SER A 387 2.91 7.32 -16.80
N ILE A 388 1.69 7.04 -16.32
CA ILE A 388 1.46 6.04 -15.28
C ILE A 388 1.88 4.63 -15.73
N SER A 389 1.76 4.31 -17.02
CA SER A 389 2.22 3.04 -17.58
C SER A 389 3.74 2.90 -17.58
N ASP A 390 4.49 4.01 -17.57
CA ASP A 390 5.95 3.93 -17.47
C ASP A 390 6.39 3.38 -16.10
N CYS A 391 5.53 3.47 -15.07
CA CYS A 391 5.77 2.83 -13.77
C CYS A 391 5.92 1.31 -13.87
N ASP A 392 5.37 0.67 -14.92
CA ASP A 392 5.51 -0.77 -15.11
C ASP A 392 6.95 -1.20 -15.41
N ASN A 393 7.78 -0.28 -15.90
CA ASN A 393 9.19 -0.49 -16.22
C ASN A 393 10.12 -0.32 -15.01
N LEU A 394 9.63 0.20 -13.89
CA LEU A 394 10.41 0.33 -12.67
C LEU A 394 10.52 -1.03 -11.94
N PRO A 395 11.56 -1.22 -11.11
CA PRO A 395 11.65 -2.35 -10.20
C PRO A 395 10.38 -2.46 -9.36
N ALA A 396 9.88 -3.68 -9.15
CA ALA A 396 8.63 -3.94 -8.44
C ALA A 396 8.52 -3.21 -7.08
N VAL A 397 9.64 -3.15 -6.36
CA VAL A 397 9.75 -2.47 -5.06
C VAL A 397 9.54 -0.95 -5.11
N LEU A 398 9.75 -0.33 -6.28
CA LEU A 398 9.64 1.13 -6.49
C LEU A 398 8.32 1.54 -7.18
N LYS A 399 7.55 0.57 -7.69
CA LYS A 399 6.28 0.86 -8.38
C LYS A 399 5.26 1.59 -7.49
N PRO A 400 5.09 1.27 -6.19
CA PRO A 400 4.10 1.96 -5.36
C PRO A 400 4.30 3.48 -5.30
N GLY A 401 5.53 3.95 -5.05
CA GLY A 401 5.84 5.38 -5.04
C GLY A 401 5.72 6.02 -6.43
N CYS A 402 5.99 5.28 -7.50
CA CYS A 402 5.74 5.75 -8.85
C CYS A 402 4.24 5.94 -9.15
N TYR A 403 3.39 4.96 -8.81
CA TYR A 403 1.95 5.10 -9.00
C TYR A 403 1.37 6.21 -8.13
N TRP A 404 1.87 6.41 -6.90
CA TRP A 404 1.47 7.53 -6.04
C TRP A 404 1.60 8.89 -6.76
N ARG A 405 2.67 9.07 -7.55
CA ARG A 405 2.90 10.30 -8.34
C ARG A 405 1.72 10.59 -9.28
N PHE A 406 1.19 9.57 -9.96
CA PHE A 406 0.11 9.76 -10.94
C PHE A 406 -1.29 9.70 -10.32
N GLN A 407 -1.46 8.97 -9.22
CA GLN A 407 -2.75 8.76 -8.58
C GLN A 407 -3.07 9.86 -7.56
N TRP A 408 -2.35 9.89 -6.45
CA TRP A 408 -2.64 10.85 -5.37
C TRP A 408 -2.12 12.24 -5.71
N PHE A 409 -0.88 12.30 -6.22
CA PHE A 409 -0.21 13.54 -6.58
C PHE A 409 -0.61 14.07 -7.97
N GLN A 410 -1.46 13.32 -8.69
CA GLN A 410 -2.08 13.72 -9.97
C GLN A 410 -1.09 14.23 -11.02
N ASN A 411 0.14 13.69 -11.00
CA ASN A 411 1.27 14.10 -11.83
C ASN A 411 1.50 15.63 -11.83
N ALA A 412 1.30 16.28 -10.68
CA ALA A 412 1.51 17.72 -10.54
C ALA A 412 2.96 18.08 -10.90
N ASP A 413 3.13 19.04 -11.80
CA ASP A 413 4.44 19.49 -12.22
C ASP A 413 4.92 20.64 -11.34
N ASN A 414 5.80 20.30 -10.39
CA ASN A 414 6.47 21.25 -9.49
C ASN A 414 5.49 22.23 -8.79
N PRO A 415 4.43 21.72 -8.12
CA PRO A 415 3.47 22.58 -7.46
C PRO A 415 4.14 23.45 -6.40
N THR A 416 3.74 24.70 -6.33
CA THR A 416 4.06 25.59 -5.20
C THR A 416 3.32 25.13 -3.95
N MET A 417 3.84 25.48 -2.78
CA MET A 417 3.24 25.13 -1.51
C MET A 417 3.54 26.17 -0.43
N THR A 418 2.85 26.07 0.70
CA THR A 418 3.33 26.61 1.97
C THR A 418 3.79 25.48 2.87
N PHE A 419 4.81 25.73 3.69
CA PHE A 419 5.33 24.74 4.63
C PHE A 419 5.45 25.29 6.04
N LYS A 420 5.28 24.40 7.02
CA LYS A 420 5.61 24.66 8.42
C LYS A 420 6.23 23.42 9.04
N GLN A 421 7.23 23.62 9.89
CA GLN A 421 7.83 22.53 10.64
C GLN A 421 6.79 21.94 11.61
N VAL A 422 6.79 20.62 11.75
CA VAL A 422 5.90 19.86 12.63
C VAL A 422 6.68 18.74 13.30
N ASP A 423 6.12 18.20 14.39
CA ASP A 423 6.64 16.98 14.98
C ASP A 423 6.56 15.83 13.97
N CYS A 424 7.62 15.02 13.91
CA CYS A 424 7.66 13.89 13.00
C CYS A 424 6.74 12.76 13.48
N PRO A 425 5.75 12.34 12.66
CA PRO A 425 4.95 11.15 12.93
C PRO A 425 5.81 9.89 12.94
N LEU A 426 5.41 8.91 13.77
CA LEU A 426 6.08 7.62 13.86
C LEU A 426 6.10 6.88 12.51
N ASP A 427 5.05 7.06 11.70
CA ASP A 427 4.95 6.48 10.36
C ASP A 427 6.11 6.88 9.44
N LEU A 428 6.71 8.06 9.65
CA LEU A 428 7.89 8.50 8.91
C LEU A 428 9.19 8.04 9.55
N THR A 429 9.33 8.25 10.87
CA THR A 429 10.59 8.01 11.59
C THR A 429 10.92 6.54 11.73
N VAL A 430 9.93 5.63 11.69
CA VAL A 430 10.18 4.18 11.71
C VAL A 430 10.86 3.69 10.43
N ASN A 431 10.69 4.38 9.30
CA ASN A 431 11.33 3.98 8.04
C ASN A 431 12.75 4.53 7.90
N THR A 432 13.02 5.70 8.51
CA THR A 432 14.34 6.35 8.45
C THR A 432 15.20 6.08 9.68
N GLN A 433 14.60 5.59 10.77
CA GLN A 433 15.23 5.42 12.09
C GLN A 433 15.82 6.73 12.66
N CYS A 434 15.45 7.88 12.08
CA CYS A 434 15.99 9.18 12.42
C CYS A 434 14.92 10.07 13.04
N GLN A 435 15.17 10.51 14.27
CA GLN A 435 14.35 11.47 14.99
C GLN A 435 15.26 12.53 15.61
N ARG A 436 14.86 13.80 15.53
CA ARG A 436 15.60 14.91 16.18
C ARG A 436 15.45 14.85 17.69
N LEU A 437 16.55 15.13 18.41
CA LEU A 437 16.63 15.11 19.88
C LEU A 437 16.23 16.44 20.52
#